data_AF-A0A085LN74-F1
#
_entry.id   AF-A0A085LN74-F1
#
_cell.length_a   1.000
_cell.length_b   1.000
_cell.length_c   1.000
_cell.angle_alpha   90.00
_cell.angle_beta   90.00
_cell.angle_gamma   90.00
#
_symmetry.space_group_name_H-M   'P 1'
#
loop_
_entity.id
_entity.type
_entity.pdbx_description
1 polymer ?
#
loop_
_entity_poly.entity_id
_entity_poly.type
_entity_poly.pdbx_seq_one_letter_code
_entity_poly.pdbx_strand_id
1 'polypeptide(L)'
;MLYWKRSKATEHSKVRKNVPLNVKLDVIKRLDRGNGNVDIMRRAFCLSTSTIRSIYLQKNKILKAAELTIRSASLFWEAPNNEQDEKSLA
;
A
#
# COMPACT_ATOMS: atom_id res chain seq x y z
N MET A 1 -10.37 -22.98 -44.69
CA MET A 1 -10.57 -22.33 -43.36
C MET A 1 -9.40 -22.78 -42.48
N LEU A 2 -8.37 -21.95 -42.28
CA LEU A 2 -7.19 -22.34 -41.49
C LEU A 2 -7.51 -22.18 -40.00
N TYR A 3 -7.58 -23.30 -39.28
CA TYR A 3 -7.78 -23.33 -37.84
C TYR A 3 -6.47 -22.92 -37.16
N TRP A 4 -6.41 -21.70 -36.64
CA TRP A 4 -5.28 -21.23 -35.82
C TRP A 4 -5.32 -21.93 -34.46
N LYS A 5 -4.53 -22.98 -34.31
CA LYS A 5 -4.32 -23.69 -33.05
C LYS A 5 -3.70 -22.70 -32.06
N ARG A 6 -4.50 -22.23 -31.11
CA ARG A 6 -4.07 -21.37 -30.01
C ARG A 6 -3.17 -22.20 -29.09
N SER A 7 -1.86 -22.16 -29.36
CA SER A 7 -0.82 -22.76 -28.53
C SER A 7 -1.06 -22.38 -27.07
N LYS A 8 -1.18 -23.38 -26.19
CA LYS A 8 -1.27 -23.17 -24.75
C LYS A 8 0.01 -22.50 -24.28
N ALA A 9 -0.03 -21.17 -24.20
CA ALA A 9 1.04 -20.39 -23.62
C ALA A 9 1.21 -20.89 -22.19
N THR A 10 2.38 -21.47 -21.93
CA THR A 10 2.92 -21.81 -20.62
C THR A 10 2.46 -20.82 -19.56
N GLU A 11 1.67 -21.29 -18.60
CA GLU A 11 1.15 -20.51 -17.48
C GLU A 11 2.29 -20.12 -16.52
N HIS A 12 3.16 -19.22 -16.95
CA HIS A 12 3.94 -18.44 -16.00
C HIS A 12 2.96 -17.47 -15.34
N SER A 13 2.52 -17.80 -14.13
CA SER A 13 1.91 -16.85 -13.22
C SER A 13 2.85 -15.65 -13.12
N LYS A 14 2.58 -14.60 -13.90
CA LYS A 14 3.36 -13.36 -13.85
C LYS A 14 3.12 -12.77 -12.47
N VAL A 15 4.10 -12.96 -11.58
CA VAL A 15 4.12 -12.34 -10.25
C VAL A 15 3.92 -10.85 -10.44
N ARG A 16 2.77 -10.35 -9.99
CA ARG A 16 2.45 -8.93 -10.12
C ARG A 16 3.37 -8.16 -9.19
N LYS A 17 4.05 -7.14 -9.71
CA LYS A 17 4.84 -6.23 -8.88
C LYS A 17 3.92 -5.58 -7.84
N ASN A 18 4.29 -5.65 -6.57
CA ASN A 18 3.52 -5.02 -5.51
C ASN A 18 3.73 -3.49 -5.53
N VAL A 19 2.67 -2.73 -5.28
CA VAL A 19 2.75 -1.28 -5.10
C VAL A 19 2.95 -0.98 -3.60
N PRO A 20 3.99 -0.24 -3.21
CA PRO A 20 4.24 0.17 -1.83
C PRO A 20 3.06 0.91 -1.18
N LEU A 21 2.90 0.77 0.15
CA LEU A 21 1.79 1.37 0.89
C LEU A 21 1.83 2.91 0.84
N ASN A 22 3.00 3.52 0.97
CA ASN A 22 3.18 4.98 0.86
C ASN A 22 2.67 5.52 -0.50
N VAL A 23 3.00 4.85 -1.60
CA VAL A 23 2.52 5.21 -2.95
C VAL A 23 0.99 5.13 -3.03
N LYS A 24 0.38 4.07 -2.47
CA LYS A 24 -1.08 3.94 -2.42
C LYS A 24 -1.74 5.08 -1.65
N LEU A 25 -1.14 5.49 -0.52
CA LEU A 25 -1.65 6.59 0.30
C LEU A 25 -1.54 7.94 -0.42
N ASP A 26 -0.43 8.19 -1.11
CA ASP A 26 -0.24 9.42 -1.90
C ASP A 26 -1.21 9.51 -3.09
N VAL A 27 -1.49 8.37 -3.72
CA VAL A 27 -2.54 8.27 -4.76
C VAL A 27 -3.89 8.69 -4.18
N ILE A 28 -4.28 8.17 -3.02
CA ILE A 28 -5.55 8.52 -2.36
C ILE A 28 -5.59 10.01 -2.00
N LYS A 29 -4.54 10.54 -1.36
CA LYS A 29 -4.47 11.95 -0.94
C LYS A 29 -4.64 12.92 -2.12
N ARG A 30 -4.03 12.63 -3.28
CA ARG A 30 -4.12 13.48 -4.47
C ARG A 30 -5.50 13.44 -5.13
N LEU A 31 -6.15 12.27 -5.13
CA LEU A 31 -7.51 12.12 -5.66
C LEU A 31 -8.53 12.85 -4.77
N ASP A 32 -8.43 12.71 -3.45
CA ASP A 32 -9.33 13.38 -2.50
C ASP A 32 -9.25 14.91 -2.56
N ARG A 33 -8.07 15.47 -2.89
CA ARG A 33 -7.87 16.92 -3.04
C ARG A 33 -8.50 17.52 -4.30
N GLY A 34 -9.05 16.71 -5.19
CA GLY A 34 -9.61 17.18 -6.46
C GLY A 34 -8.57 17.50 -7.55
N ASN A 35 -7.26 17.35 -7.26
CA ASN A 35 -6.17 17.45 -8.26
C ASN A 35 -6.10 16.22 -9.20
N GLY A 36 -7.21 15.50 -9.36
CA GLY A 36 -7.28 14.10 -9.74
C GLY A 36 -7.41 13.81 -11.23
N ASN A 37 -6.57 14.42 -12.08
CA ASN A 37 -6.45 13.86 -13.42
C ASN A 37 -5.62 12.56 -13.35
N VAL A 38 -6.29 11.42 -13.59
CA VAL A 38 -5.70 10.08 -13.59
C VAL A 38 -4.47 10.01 -14.52
N ASP A 39 -4.44 10.79 -15.59
CA ASP A 39 -3.30 10.84 -16.52
C ASP A 39 -2.06 11.52 -15.93
N ILE A 40 -2.26 12.56 -15.10
CA ILE A 40 -1.16 13.20 -14.37
C ILE A 40 -0.60 12.22 -13.34
N MET A 41 -1.47 11.50 -12.64
CA MET A 41 -1.07 10.48 -11.66
C MET A 41 -0.34 9.31 -12.31
N ARG A 42 -0.78 8.88 -13.51
CA ARG A 42 -0.08 7.86 -14.29
C ARG A 42 1.37 8.24 -14.54
N ARG A 43 1.63 9.49 -14.92
CA ARG A 43 3.00 10.00 -15.13
C ARG A 43 3.77 10.12 -13.82
N ALA A 44 3.14 10.59 -12.75
CA ALA A 44 3.81 10.81 -11.47
C ALA A 44 4.23 9.52 -10.75
N PHE A 45 3.41 8.47 -10.83
CA PHE A 45 3.64 7.22 -10.10
C PHE A 45 4.07 6.05 -11.00
N CYS A 46 4.14 6.25 -12.32
CA CYS A 46 4.38 5.19 -13.31
C CYS A 46 3.43 3.98 -13.16
N LEU A 47 2.19 4.24 -12.73
CA LEU A 47 1.15 3.22 -12.54
C LEU A 47 0.14 3.27 -13.67
N SER A 48 -0.38 2.11 -14.09
CA SER A 48 -1.49 2.10 -15.04
C SER A 48 -2.73 2.77 -14.45
N THR A 49 -3.56 3.32 -15.33
CA THR A 49 -4.85 3.93 -14.94
C THR A 49 -5.75 2.93 -14.21
N SER A 50 -5.72 1.66 -14.61
CA SER A 50 -6.43 0.57 -13.95
C SER A 50 -5.94 0.34 -12.51
N THR A 51 -4.62 0.35 -12.28
CA THR A 51 -4.05 0.21 -10.93
C THR A 51 -4.43 1.41 -10.05
N ILE A 52 -4.37 2.63 -10.57
CA ILE A 52 -4.78 3.85 -9.84
C ILE A 52 -6.25 3.75 -9.42
N ARG A 53 -7.14 3.35 -10.35
CA ARG A 53 -8.56 3.14 -10.04
C ARG A 53 -8.78 2.04 -8.99
N SER A 54 -8.07 0.91 -9.10
CA SER A 54 -8.17 -0.16 -8.12
C SER A 54 -7.71 0.27 -6.72
N ILE A 55 -6.65 1.08 -6.63
CA ILE A 55 -6.19 1.66 -5.36
C ILE A 55 -7.29 2.53 -4.75
N TYR A 56 -7.89 3.41 -5.54
CA TYR A 56 -8.96 4.28 -5.05
C TYR A 56 -10.22 3.50 -4.64
N LEU A 57 -10.61 2.48 -5.41
CA LEU A 57 -11.72 1.59 -5.06
C LEU A 57 -11.50 0.87 -3.72
N GLN A 58 -10.25 0.53 -3.42
CA GLN A 58 -9.86 -0.14 -2.18
C GLN A 58 -9.44 0.83 -1.05
N LYS A 59 -9.66 2.14 -1.22
CA LYS A 59 -9.23 3.20 -0.30
C LYS A 59 -9.45 2.86 1.18
N ASN A 60 -10.65 2.47 1.56
CA ASN A 60 -11.00 2.22 2.96
C ASN A 60 -10.19 1.07 3.58
N LYS A 61 -9.89 0.03 2.80
CA LYS A 61 -9.07 -1.11 3.26
C LYS A 61 -7.61 -0.69 3.45
N ILE A 62 -7.10 0.13 2.53
CA ILE A 62 -5.73 0.65 2.56
C ILE A 62 -5.54 1.59 3.77
N LEU A 63 -6.50 2.47 4.03
CA LEU A 63 -6.45 3.39 5.17
C LEU A 63 -6.47 2.63 6.51
N LYS A 64 -7.38 1.65 6.67
CA LYS A 64 -7.41 0.79 7.87
C LYS A 64 -6.10 0.02 8.07
N ALA A 65 -5.50 -0.50 6.99
CA ALA A 65 -4.22 -1.19 7.07
C ALA A 65 -3.08 -0.24 7.49
N ALA A 66 -3.09 1.00 7.00
CA ALA A 66 -2.11 2.02 7.40
C ALA A 66 -2.26 2.39 8.89
N GLU A 67 -3.49 2.57 9.37
CA GLU A 67 -3.78 2.83 10.78
C GLU A 67 -3.26 1.70 11.70
N LEU A 68 -3.52 0.44 11.34
CA LEU A 68 -2.99 -0.71 12.08
C LEU A 68 -1.44 -0.76 12.07
N THR A 69 -0.82 -0.36 10.97
CA THR A 69 0.65 -0.30 10.87
C THR A 69 1.22 0.77 11.80
N ILE A 70 0.55 1.93 11.90
CA ILE A 70 0.97 3.00 12.82
C ILE A 70 0.76 2.58 14.27
N ARG A 71 -0.41 1.98 14.59
CA ARG A 71 -0.72 1.50 15.94
C ARG A 71 0.22 0.39 16.42
N SER A 72 0.60 -0.53 15.54
CA SER A 72 1.59 -1.56 15.88
C SER A 72 2.98 -0.97 16.08
N ALA A 73 3.37 0.02 15.28
CA ALA A 73 4.63 0.74 15.48
C ALA A 73 4.65 1.50 16.80
N SER A 74 3.56 2.15 17.22
CA SER A 74 3.52 2.86 18.52
C SER A 74 3.65 1.91 19.70
N LEU A 75 2.95 0.77 19.67
CA LEU A 75 3.06 -0.27 20.71
C LEU A 75 4.45 -0.91 20.80
N PHE A 76 5.19 -0.95 19.69
CA PHE A 76 6.55 -1.49 19.67
C PHE A 76 7.56 -0.57 20.39
N TRP A 77 7.36 0.75 20.32
CA TRP A 77 8.24 1.72 20.96
C TRP A 77 7.82 2.07 22.40
N GLU A 78 6.60 1.72 22.81
CA GLU A 78 6.17 1.73 24.21
C GLU A 78 6.63 0.46 24.95
N ALA A 79 7.95 0.24 25.03
CA ALA A 79 8.52 -0.68 26.01
C ALA A 79 8.52 -0.01 27.40
N PRO A 80 8.24 -0.75 28.48
CA PRO A 80 8.05 -0.17 29.81
C PRO A 80 9.38 0.37 30.36
N ASN A 81 9.47 1.69 30.53
CA ASN A 81 10.40 2.29 31.48
C ASN A 81 9.93 1.92 32.91
N ASN A 82 10.17 0.68 33.32
CA ASN A 82 10.21 0.32 34.74
C ASN A 82 11.68 0.29 35.13
N GLU A 83 12.25 1.47 35.35
CA GLU A 83 13.48 1.60 36.13
C GLU A 83 13.08 1.26 37.57
N GLN A 84 13.59 0.10 38.01
CA GLN A 84 13.27 -0.50 39.28
C GLN A 84 13.68 0.43 40.43
N ASP A 85 12.78 0.54 41.41
CA ASP A 85 13.08 0.95 42.78
C ASP A 85 14.34 0.22 43.29
N GLU A 86 15.51 0.83 43.15
CA GLU A 86 16.62 0.51 44.04
C GLU A 86 16.39 1.22 45.36
N LYS A 87 15.66 0.51 46.24
CA LYS A 87 15.98 0.51 47.67
C LYS A 87 17.50 0.49 47.82
N SER A 88 18.10 1.54 48.39
CA SER A 88 19.17 1.41 49.40
C SER A 88 19.66 2.76 49.93
N LEU A 89 19.56 2.89 51.26
CA LEU A 89 20.37 3.70 52.19
C LEU A 89 20.27 5.24 52.15
N ALA A 90 19.50 5.77 53.10
CA ALA A 90 20.05 6.57 54.20
C ALA A 90 19.14 6.44 55.44
#